data_AF-A0A3M2J9B3-F1
#
_entry.id   AF-A0A3M2J9B3-F1
#
_cell.length_a   1.000
_cell.length_b   1.000
_cell.length_c   1.000
_cell.angle_alpha   90.00
_cell.angle_beta   90.00
_cell.angle_gamma   90.00
#
_symmetry.space_group_name_H-M   'P 1'
#
loop_
_entity.id
_entity.type
_entity.pdbx_description
1 polymer ?
#
loop_
_entity_poly.entity_id
_entity_poly.type
_entity_poly.pdbx_seq_one_letter_code
_entity_poly.pdbx_strand_id
1 'polypeptide(L)'
;MGAEAAAPDPAAVDPRFARSVARWLRAYPRRWRATRTAEVTDLLADLAPPGARRLDLRSGLGLVRGGWATRWREHPPLGPWLAYLGWERRLDPRYRDWVRDDIEGALFGARRAAAGLALYGVLTLAGALGEGGGAPAALLTVLLPTVALVAAAWGPFIRDRAVAKHLAIRPGEVVTPSARVHAVVARTRVAAGPWTVAACTVAVTSVVASTTVLALADRMLAATGCGRACFSVDAVPVTPGFRVAVLGAAGVALGVGALLAVRARHRLRRWEPRLQPARWVTPLRSPGVVRLLVASAVVAGLAVVLPDLAAALAGPVLVASALAVPVLLVAWRTVASGATRATAGIEVLRVVTSGRDRPDHGVPGFLPATTWLPAGTVAPLPAAADPRLPAARPSGPAADPYRPGDA
;
A
#
# COMPACT_ATOMS: atom_id res chain seq x y z
N MET A 1 8.66 -46.65 24.11
CA MET A 1 8.44 -45.25 24.53
C MET A 1 7.26 -44.70 23.73
N GLY A 2 6.05 -44.88 24.24
CA GLY A 2 4.84 -44.36 23.63
C GLY A 2 4.66 -42.89 24.01
N ALA A 3 4.47 -42.03 23.01
CA ALA A 3 4.02 -40.67 23.25
C ALA A 3 2.57 -40.74 23.74
N GLU A 4 2.40 -40.67 25.06
CA GLU A 4 1.11 -40.43 25.70
C GLU A 4 0.58 -39.11 25.15
N ALA A 5 -0.40 -39.19 24.25
CA ALA A 5 -1.03 -38.03 23.65
C ALA A 5 -1.69 -37.25 24.79
N ALA A 6 -1.05 -36.15 25.19
CA ALA A 6 -1.56 -35.25 26.22
C ALA A 6 -3.04 -35.01 25.95
N ALA A 7 -3.88 -35.37 26.92
CA ALA A 7 -5.32 -35.16 26.83
C ALA A 7 -5.57 -33.69 26.44
N PRO A 8 -6.43 -33.43 25.44
CA PRO A 8 -6.71 -32.07 25.01
C PRO A 8 -7.18 -31.28 26.23
N ASP A 9 -6.52 -30.15 26.50
CA ASP A 9 -6.86 -29.26 27.59
C ASP A 9 -8.37 -28.95 27.52
N PRO A 10 -9.18 -29.41 28.49
CA PRO A 10 -10.63 -29.27 28.43
C PRO A 10 -11.08 -27.80 28.45
N ALA A 11 -10.17 -26.86 28.72
CA ALA A 11 -10.39 -25.42 28.63
C ALA A 11 -10.07 -24.80 27.25
N ALA A 12 -9.61 -25.59 26.27
CA ALA A 12 -9.24 -25.05 24.97
C ALA A 12 -10.48 -24.64 24.15
N VAL A 13 -10.71 -23.33 24.03
CA VAL A 13 -11.76 -22.74 23.19
C VAL A 13 -11.68 -23.25 21.75
N ASP A 14 -12.81 -23.70 21.17
CA ASP A 14 -12.86 -24.14 19.76
C ASP A 14 -12.29 -23.04 18.83
N PRO A 15 -11.26 -23.33 18.01
CA PRO A 15 -10.67 -22.36 17.07
C PRO A 15 -11.67 -21.75 16.07
N ARG A 16 -12.80 -22.41 15.79
CA ARG A 16 -13.90 -21.86 14.97
C ARG A 16 -14.69 -20.80 15.75
N PHE A 17 -14.93 -21.04 17.04
CA PHE A 17 -15.61 -20.09 17.92
C PHE A 17 -14.76 -18.84 18.10
N ALA A 18 -13.47 -19.00 18.44
CA ALA A 18 -12.52 -17.89 18.56
C ALA A 18 -12.44 -17.05 17.27
N ARG A 19 -12.45 -17.69 16.09
CA ARG A 19 -12.51 -16.99 14.79
C ARG A 19 -13.82 -16.21 14.58
N SER A 20 -14.94 -16.74 15.06
CA SER A 20 -16.24 -16.04 15.01
C SER A 20 -16.20 -14.79 15.90
N VAL A 21 -15.77 -14.92 17.17
CA VAL A 21 -15.62 -13.80 18.10
C VAL A 21 -14.66 -12.74 17.55
N ALA A 22 -13.49 -13.16 17.06
CA ALA A 22 -12.50 -12.26 16.48
C ALA A 22 -13.02 -11.47 15.27
N ARG A 23 -14.02 -11.99 14.54
CA ARG A 23 -14.69 -11.26 13.44
C ARG A 23 -15.54 -10.12 13.99
N TRP A 24 -16.35 -10.38 15.00
CA TRP A 24 -17.22 -9.37 15.65
C TRP A 24 -16.40 -8.30 16.37
N LEU A 25 -15.33 -8.70 17.06
CA LEU A 25 -14.45 -7.78 17.75
C LEU A 25 -13.74 -6.78 16.82
N ARG A 26 -13.73 -6.98 15.48
CA ARG A 26 -13.19 -6.00 14.52
C ARG A 26 -13.85 -4.62 14.63
N ALA A 27 -15.04 -4.53 15.24
CA ALA A 27 -15.70 -3.28 15.57
C ALA A 27 -14.97 -2.47 16.65
N TYR A 28 -14.20 -3.11 17.54
CA TYR A 28 -13.40 -2.43 18.57
C TYR A 28 -12.12 -1.79 17.99
N PRO A 29 -11.55 -0.78 18.68
CA PRO A 29 -10.23 -0.24 18.36
C PRO A 29 -9.15 -1.34 18.32
N ARG A 30 -8.08 -1.15 17.53
CA ARG A 30 -7.06 -2.20 17.34
C ARG A 30 -6.28 -2.49 18.60
N ARG A 31 -5.88 -1.43 19.29
CA ARG A 31 -5.18 -1.53 20.58
C ARG A 31 -6.02 -2.26 21.64
N TRP A 32 -7.32 -1.97 21.69
CA TRP A 32 -8.24 -2.65 22.61
C TRP A 32 -8.27 -4.16 22.35
N ARG A 33 -8.35 -4.56 21.08
CA ARG A 33 -8.31 -5.97 20.70
C ARG A 33 -6.98 -6.64 21.06
N ALA A 34 -5.86 -5.96 20.86
CA ALA A 34 -4.55 -6.54 21.17
C ALA A 34 -4.44 -6.95 22.65
N THR A 35 -5.10 -6.23 23.54
CA THR A 35 -5.09 -6.51 24.99
C THR A 35 -6.24 -7.41 25.45
N ARG A 36 -7.46 -7.20 24.94
CA ARG A 36 -8.69 -7.79 25.51
C ARG A 36 -9.27 -8.97 24.73
N THR A 37 -8.74 -9.31 23.56
CA THR A 37 -9.37 -10.35 22.71
C THR A 37 -9.37 -11.72 23.38
N ALA A 38 -8.30 -12.12 24.06
CA ALA A 38 -8.23 -13.42 24.75
C ALA A 38 -9.28 -13.48 25.87
N GLU A 39 -9.20 -12.57 26.83
CA GLU A 39 -10.14 -12.45 27.95
C GLU A 39 -11.62 -12.47 27.51
N VAL A 40 -11.96 -11.70 26.46
CA VAL A 40 -13.34 -11.63 25.97
C VAL A 40 -13.73 -12.89 25.19
N THR A 41 -12.79 -13.56 24.52
CA THR A 41 -13.08 -14.82 23.83
C THR A 41 -13.36 -15.93 24.83
N ASP A 42 -12.58 -16.00 25.90
CA ASP A 42 -12.73 -17.01 26.96
C ASP A 42 -14.05 -16.78 27.71
N LEU A 43 -14.33 -15.55 28.14
CA LEU A 43 -15.61 -15.20 28.78
C LEU A 43 -16.83 -15.50 27.89
N LEU A 44 -16.73 -15.28 26.57
CA LEU A 44 -17.82 -15.63 25.66
C LEU A 44 -17.92 -17.14 25.40
N ALA A 45 -16.82 -17.89 25.52
CA ALA A 45 -16.83 -19.35 25.40
C ALA A 45 -17.51 -19.98 26.63
N ASP A 46 -17.24 -19.46 27.83
CA ASP A 46 -17.87 -19.91 29.08
C ASP A 46 -19.38 -19.65 29.11
N LEU A 47 -19.82 -18.54 28.50
CA LEU A 47 -21.23 -18.18 28.38
C LEU A 47 -21.94 -18.90 27.22
N ALA A 48 -21.20 -19.51 26.30
CA ALA A 48 -21.78 -20.18 25.15
C ALA A 48 -22.26 -21.60 25.51
N PRO A 49 -23.31 -22.12 24.84
CA PRO A 49 -23.71 -23.52 25.02
C PRO A 49 -22.55 -24.49 24.73
N PRO A 50 -22.45 -25.62 25.45
CA PRO A 50 -21.43 -26.63 25.20
C PRO A 50 -21.38 -27.03 23.72
N GLY A 51 -20.18 -26.98 23.12
CA GLY A 51 -19.98 -27.31 21.70
C GLY A 51 -20.31 -26.18 20.71
N ALA A 52 -20.60 -24.96 21.16
CA ALA A 52 -20.83 -23.82 20.29
C ALA A 52 -19.59 -23.51 19.42
N ARG A 53 -19.76 -23.62 18.09
CA ARG A 53 -18.68 -23.34 17.12
C ARG A 53 -18.66 -21.89 16.64
N ARG A 54 -19.71 -21.11 16.93
CA ARG A 54 -19.88 -19.72 16.50
C ARG A 54 -20.65 -18.94 17.56
N LEU A 55 -20.25 -17.70 17.79
CA LEU A 55 -21.03 -16.72 18.54
C LEU A 55 -22.38 -16.47 17.84
N ASP A 56 -23.46 -16.43 18.62
CA ASP A 56 -24.79 -16.12 18.12
C ASP A 56 -24.87 -14.67 17.59
N LEU A 57 -25.84 -14.43 16.71
CA LEU A 57 -25.98 -13.14 16.03
C LEU A 57 -26.27 -11.99 17.01
N ARG A 58 -27.07 -12.23 18.05
CA ARG A 58 -27.48 -11.20 19.02
C ARG A 58 -26.28 -10.74 19.84
N SER A 59 -25.49 -11.65 20.39
CA SER A 59 -24.24 -11.35 21.10
C SER A 59 -23.23 -10.69 20.17
N GLY A 60 -23.13 -11.18 18.92
CA GLY A 60 -22.30 -10.55 17.89
C GLY A 60 -22.65 -9.09 17.61
N LEU A 61 -23.93 -8.78 17.44
CA LEU A 61 -24.42 -7.40 17.26
C LEU A 61 -24.20 -6.54 18.52
N GLY A 62 -24.34 -7.13 19.71
CA GLY A 62 -23.99 -6.48 20.98
C GLY A 62 -22.51 -6.05 21.02
N LEU A 63 -21.60 -6.93 20.60
CA LEU A 63 -20.17 -6.60 20.46
C LEU A 63 -19.94 -5.49 19.43
N VAL A 64 -20.65 -5.50 18.30
CA VAL A 64 -20.52 -4.45 17.29
C VAL A 64 -20.94 -3.11 17.87
N ARG A 65 -22.11 -3.03 18.50
CA ARG A 65 -22.61 -1.80 19.14
C ARG A 65 -21.63 -1.31 20.23
N GLY A 66 -21.14 -2.20 21.08
CA GLY A 66 -20.14 -1.87 22.10
C GLY A 66 -18.80 -1.37 21.52
N GLY A 67 -18.33 -1.98 20.43
CA GLY A 67 -17.14 -1.56 19.71
C GLY A 67 -17.29 -0.18 19.06
N TRP A 68 -18.44 0.09 18.43
CA TRP A 68 -18.76 1.40 17.85
C TRP A 68 -18.88 2.48 18.92
N ALA A 69 -19.59 2.21 20.02
CA ALA A 69 -19.69 3.12 21.15
C ALA A 69 -18.30 3.44 21.75
N THR A 70 -17.41 2.45 21.82
CA THR A 70 -16.03 2.65 22.28
C THR A 70 -15.24 3.56 21.34
N ARG A 71 -15.34 3.36 20.01
CA ARG A 71 -14.72 4.26 19.03
C ARG A 71 -15.28 5.68 19.10
N TRP A 72 -16.59 5.82 19.33
CA TRP A 72 -17.24 7.12 19.42
C TRP A 72 -16.80 7.90 20.66
N ARG A 73 -16.71 7.24 21.82
CA ARG A 73 -16.21 7.86 23.06
C ARG A 73 -14.77 8.37 22.96
N GLU A 74 -13.95 7.71 22.14
CA GLU A 74 -12.55 8.09 21.92
C GLU A 74 -12.38 9.03 20.71
N HIS A 75 -13.46 9.35 20.00
CA HIS A 75 -13.40 10.16 18.78
C HIS A 75 -13.08 11.63 19.12
N PRO A 76 -12.22 12.31 18.35
CA PRO A 76 -12.00 13.74 18.50
C PRO A 76 -13.29 14.53 18.24
N PRO A 77 -13.47 15.73 18.82
CA PRO A 77 -14.57 16.62 18.45
C PRO A 77 -14.54 16.93 16.94
N LEU A 78 -15.71 17.22 16.36
CA LEU A 78 -15.87 17.35 14.91
C LEU A 78 -14.93 18.38 14.28
N GLY A 79 -14.77 19.57 14.88
CA GLY A 79 -13.87 20.61 14.37
C GLY A 79 -12.41 20.16 14.24
N PRO A 80 -11.74 19.75 15.34
CA PRO A 80 -10.41 19.16 15.30
C PRO A 80 -10.29 17.97 14.34
N TRP A 81 -11.32 17.11 14.28
CA TRP A 81 -11.34 15.97 13.35
C TRP A 81 -11.33 16.39 11.88
N LEU A 82 -12.16 17.38 11.50
CA LEU A 82 -12.15 17.96 10.16
C LEU A 82 -10.81 18.66 9.87
N ALA A 83 -10.24 19.36 10.86
CA ALA A 83 -8.93 19.99 10.76
C ALA A 83 -7.80 18.97 10.47
N TYR A 84 -7.86 17.81 11.13
CA TYR A 84 -6.97 16.67 10.90
C TYR A 84 -7.15 16.08 9.49
N LEU A 85 -8.40 15.94 9.04
CA LEU A 85 -8.72 15.28 7.78
C LEU A 85 -8.38 16.16 6.56
N GLY A 86 -8.81 17.44 6.58
CA GLY A 86 -8.68 18.38 5.46
C GLY A 86 -7.36 19.14 5.40
N TRP A 87 -6.81 19.56 6.56
CA TRP A 87 -5.58 20.36 6.64
C TRP A 87 -4.41 19.62 7.29
N GLU A 88 -4.58 18.33 7.56
CA GLU A 88 -3.58 17.52 8.27
C GLU A 88 -3.11 18.18 9.59
N ARG A 89 -3.96 18.93 10.29
CA ARG A 89 -3.57 19.54 11.58
C ARG A 89 -3.34 18.44 12.61
N ARG A 90 -2.30 18.61 13.43
CA ARG A 90 -2.00 17.66 14.50
C ARG A 90 -3.07 17.78 15.59
N LEU A 91 -3.65 16.65 15.97
CA LEU A 91 -4.60 16.58 17.06
C LEU A 91 -3.89 16.67 18.41
N ASP A 92 -4.66 17.05 19.43
CA ASP A 92 -4.22 17.05 20.83
C ASP A 92 -3.63 15.66 21.20
N PRO A 93 -2.52 15.60 21.98
CA PRO A 93 -1.90 14.34 22.40
C PRO A 93 -2.87 13.31 23.00
N ARG A 94 -3.96 13.74 23.64
CA ARG A 94 -4.98 12.82 24.20
C ARG A 94 -5.68 11.95 23.15
N TYR A 95 -5.73 12.40 21.89
CA TYR A 95 -6.33 11.64 20.78
C TYR A 95 -5.30 10.83 19.98
N ARG A 96 -4.03 10.78 20.38
CA ARG A 96 -2.97 10.12 19.60
C ARG A 96 -3.24 8.63 19.39
N ASP A 97 -3.85 7.96 20.35
CA ASP A 97 -4.24 6.56 20.24
C ASP A 97 -5.33 6.34 19.19
N TRP A 98 -6.31 7.23 19.13
CA TRP A 98 -7.32 7.24 18.07
C TRP A 98 -6.68 7.47 16.70
N VAL A 99 -5.75 8.42 16.60
CA VAL A 99 -5.03 8.71 15.34
C VAL A 99 -4.20 7.52 14.87
N ARG A 100 -3.53 6.82 15.79
CA ARG A 100 -2.80 5.60 15.45
C ARG A 100 -3.72 4.54 14.84
N ASP A 101 -4.86 4.29 15.47
CA ASP A 101 -5.83 3.32 14.98
C ASP A 101 -6.43 3.74 13.63
N ASP A 102 -6.62 5.05 13.41
CA ASP A 102 -7.03 5.61 12.13
C ASP A 102 -5.98 5.36 11.03
N ILE A 103 -4.72 5.74 11.27
CA ILE A 103 -3.59 5.62 10.33
C ILE A 103 -3.30 4.16 9.97
N GLU A 104 -3.25 3.29 10.98
CA GLU A 104 -2.96 1.87 10.77
C GLU A 104 -4.14 1.17 10.06
N GLY A 105 -5.35 1.72 10.14
CA GLY A 105 -6.59 1.19 9.57
C GLY A 105 -6.50 0.85 8.08
N ALA A 106 -7.18 -0.21 7.66
CA ALA A 106 -7.18 -0.66 6.26
C ALA A 106 -7.74 0.38 5.28
N LEU A 107 -8.70 1.19 5.76
CA LEU A 107 -9.39 2.22 4.98
C LEU A 107 -8.76 3.61 5.10
N PHE A 108 -7.59 3.74 5.75
CA PHE A 108 -6.95 5.05 5.94
C PHE A 108 -6.75 5.81 4.61
N GLY A 109 -6.13 5.15 3.63
CA GLY A 109 -5.89 5.76 2.31
C GLY A 109 -7.18 6.13 1.59
N ALA A 110 -8.18 5.24 1.61
CA ALA A 110 -9.48 5.49 0.99
C ALA A 110 -10.21 6.68 1.65
N ARG A 111 -10.20 6.79 2.99
CA ARG A 111 -10.79 7.93 3.71
C ARG A 111 -10.08 9.25 3.40
N ARG A 112 -8.74 9.25 3.34
CA ARG A 112 -7.96 10.43 2.97
C ARG A 112 -8.27 10.88 1.55
N ALA A 113 -8.33 9.93 0.62
CA ALA A 113 -8.68 10.20 -0.76
C ALA A 113 -10.12 10.71 -0.90
N ALA A 114 -11.07 10.11 -0.17
CA ALA A 114 -12.46 10.55 -0.12
C ALA A 114 -12.63 11.95 0.49
N ALA A 115 -11.82 12.32 1.49
CA ALA A 115 -11.84 13.66 2.05
C ALA A 115 -11.34 14.71 1.06
N GLY A 116 -10.26 14.43 0.34
CA GLY A 116 -9.78 15.28 -0.75
C GLY A 116 -10.82 15.40 -1.87
N LEU A 117 -11.47 14.29 -2.22
CA LEU A 117 -12.56 14.26 -3.19
C LEU A 117 -13.76 15.10 -2.75
N ALA A 118 -14.17 15.00 -1.49
CA ALA A 118 -15.28 15.79 -0.95
C ALA A 118 -14.96 17.28 -0.98
N LEU A 119 -13.74 17.68 -0.58
CA LEU A 119 -13.30 19.06 -0.66
C LEU A 119 -13.30 19.58 -2.10
N TYR A 120 -12.72 18.81 -3.03
CA TYR A 120 -12.73 19.17 -4.45
C TYR A 120 -14.16 19.26 -5.00
N GLY A 121 -15.02 18.29 -4.68
CA GLY A 121 -16.43 18.29 -5.07
C GLY A 121 -17.18 19.53 -4.60
N VAL A 122 -16.97 19.95 -3.35
CA VAL A 122 -17.53 21.19 -2.80
C VAL A 122 -17.05 22.41 -3.58
N LEU A 123 -15.75 22.51 -3.90
CA LEU A 123 -15.21 23.62 -4.69
C LEU A 123 -15.78 23.66 -6.12
N THR A 124 -15.91 22.50 -6.77
CA THR A 124 -16.50 22.43 -8.12
C THR A 124 -17.99 22.74 -8.12
N LEU A 125 -18.73 22.29 -7.10
CA LEU A 125 -20.15 22.59 -6.97
C LEU A 125 -20.37 24.07 -6.69
N ALA A 126 -19.51 24.70 -5.88
CA ALA A 126 -19.56 26.13 -5.62
C ALA A 126 -19.36 26.97 -6.90
N GLY A 127 -18.44 26.56 -7.78
CA GLY A 127 -18.27 27.20 -9.10
C GLY A 127 -19.47 26.99 -10.03
N ALA A 128 -19.99 25.76 -10.09
CA ALA A 128 -21.16 25.39 -10.89
C ALA A 128 -22.42 26.17 -10.51
N LEU A 129 -22.64 26.39 -9.20
CA LEU A 129 -23.75 27.19 -8.70
C LEU A 129 -23.63 28.68 -9.07
N GLY A 130 -22.43 29.16 -9.41
CA GLY A 130 -22.18 30.55 -9.84
C GLY A 130 -22.50 30.81 -11.31
N GLU A 131 -22.38 29.82 -12.19
CA GLU A 131 -22.49 30.01 -13.66
C GLU A 131 -23.65 29.22 -14.31
N GLY A 132 -24.49 28.54 -13.54
CA GLY A 132 -25.62 27.76 -14.07
C GLY A 132 -25.21 26.50 -14.86
N GLY A 133 -23.91 26.19 -14.91
CA GLY A 133 -23.39 24.96 -15.51
C GLY A 133 -23.56 23.79 -14.57
N GLY A 134 -24.30 22.75 -14.98
CA GLY A 134 -24.34 21.48 -14.23
C GLY A 134 -22.94 20.89 -14.07
N ALA A 135 -22.65 20.29 -12.91
CA ALA A 135 -21.40 19.56 -12.72
C ALA A 135 -21.28 18.49 -13.82
N PRO A 136 -20.24 18.52 -14.68
CA PRO A 136 -20.19 17.62 -15.81
C PRO A 136 -20.07 16.20 -15.28
N ALA A 137 -21.00 15.30 -15.64
CA ALA A 137 -20.95 13.90 -15.25
C ALA A 137 -19.60 13.24 -15.59
N ALA A 138 -18.93 13.75 -16.64
CA ALA A 138 -17.56 13.42 -17.03
C ALA A 138 -16.51 13.63 -15.92
N LEU A 139 -16.72 14.58 -15.02
CA LEU A 139 -15.85 14.82 -13.88
C LEU A 139 -15.89 13.62 -12.92
N LEU A 140 -17.08 13.15 -12.55
CA LEU A 140 -17.23 12.03 -11.61
C LEU A 140 -16.71 10.71 -12.20
N THR A 141 -16.90 10.49 -13.50
CA THR A 141 -16.44 9.25 -14.18
C THR A 141 -14.91 9.14 -14.25
N VAL A 142 -14.18 10.25 -14.36
CA VAL A 142 -12.71 10.27 -14.37
C VAL A 142 -12.13 10.40 -12.96
N LEU A 143 -12.76 11.20 -12.11
CA LEU A 143 -12.21 11.56 -10.81
C LEU A 143 -12.27 10.38 -9.83
N LEU A 144 -13.38 9.65 -9.77
CA LEU A 144 -13.54 8.52 -8.84
C LEU A 144 -12.50 7.40 -9.06
N PRO A 145 -12.26 6.91 -10.30
CA PRO A 145 -11.20 5.94 -10.53
C PRO A 145 -9.81 6.54 -10.26
N THR A 146 -9.54 7.79 -10.67
CA THR A 146 -8.26 8.46 -10.38
C THR A 146 -7.97 8.49 -8.87
N VAL A 147 -8.95 8.86 -8.06
CA VAL A 147 -8.84 8.90 -6.59
C VAL A 147 -8.60 7.50 -6.02
N ALA A 148 -9.29 6.47 -6.53
CA ALA A 148 -9.04 5.08 -6.13
C ALA A 148 -7.62 4.61 -6.49
N LEU A 149 -7.11 5.01 -7.66
CA LEU A 149 -5.74 4.72 -8.10
C LEU A 149 -4.71 5.37 -7.17
N VAL A 150 -4.88 6.67 -6.90
CA VAL A 150 -4.00 7.43 -6.01
C VAL A 150 -4.03 6.84 -4.60
N ALA A 151 -5.21 6.48 -4.08
CA ALA A 151 -5.34 5.83 -2.77
C ALA A 151 -4.60 4.48 -2.71
N ALA A 152 -4.66 3.69 -3.78
CA ALA A 152 -3.99 2.39 -3.87
C ALA A 152 -2.46 2.53 -4.00
N ALA A 153 -2.01 3.44 -4.86
CA ALA A 153 -0.59 3.63 -5.18
C ALA A 153 0.15 4.42 -4.09
N TRP A 154 -0.45 5.48 -3.57
CA TRP A 154 0.18 6.40 -2.62
C TRP A 154 -0.19 6.11 -1.17
N GLY A 155 -1.03 5.10 -0.90
CA GLY A 155 -1.45 4.72 0.44
C GLY A 155 -0.32 4.50 1.46
N PRO A 156 0.79 3.78 1.14
CA PRO A 156 1.94 3.63 2.05
C PRO A 156 2.59 4.98 2.38
N PHE A 157 2.80 5.79 1.36
CA PHE A 157 3.45 7.09 1.48
C PHE A 157 2.64 8.05 2.36
N ILE A 158 1.33 8.15 2.12
CA ILE A 158 0.43 9.01 2.90
C ILE A 158 0.42 8.55 4.35
N ARG A 159 0.49 7.22 4.58
CA ARG A 159 0.60 6.65 5.92
C ARG A 159 1.92 7.02 6.60
N ASP A 160 3.06 6.87 5.94
CA ASP A 160 4.36 7.18 6.53
C ASP A 160 4.47 8.67 6.88
N ARG A 161 4.00 9.55 5.99
CA ARG A 161 3.87 10.99 6.26
C ARG A 161 2.94 11.27 7.44
N ALA A 162 1.80 10.59 7.53
CA ALA A 162 0.87 10.75 8.64
C ALA A 162 1.46 10.25 9.98
N VAL A 163 2.21 9.15 9.99
CA VAL A 163 2.95 8.68 11.17
C VAL A 163 3.97 9.72 11.60
N ALA A 164 4.76 10.24 10.67
CA ALA A 164 5.74 11.29 10.94
C ALA A 164 5.09 12.54 11.53
N LYS A 165 3.97 12.98 10.97
CA LYS A 165 3.30 14.21 11.38
C LYS A 165 2.57 14.08 12.72
N HIS A 166 1.86 12.97 12.93
CA HIS A 166 0.90 12.86 14.01
C HIS A 166 1.36 12.00 15.18
N LEU A 167 2.19 10.98 14.92
CA LEU A 167 2.63 10.03 15.94
C LEU A 167 4.05 10.29 16.44
N ALA A 168 4.89 10.96 15.66
CA ALA A 168 6.22 11.35 16.13
C ALA A 168 6.10 12.27 17.35
N ILE A 169 6.75 11.91 18.45
CA ILE A 169 6.74 12.67 19.69
C ILE A 169 7.50 13.98 19.49
N ARG A 170 6.96 15.08 20.02
CA ARG A 170 7.69 16.34 20.10
C ARG A 170 8.30 16.53 21.47
N PRO A 171 9.40 17.29 21.56
CA PRO A 171 9.97 17.65 22.85
C PRO A 171 8.95 18.35 23.74
N GLY A 172 8.92 18.01 25.02
CA GLY A 172 7.92 18.51 25.99
C GLY A 172 6.57 17.80 25.96
N GLU A 173 6.31 16.87 25.03
CA GLU A 173 5.08 16.07 25.04
C GLU A 173 5.20 14.84 25.93
N VAL A 174 4.11 14.45 26.58
CA VAL A 174 4.03 13.18 27.32
C VAL A 174 4.11 11.99 26.35
N VAL A 175 4.96 11.02 26.68
CA VAL A 175 5.14 9.77 25.97
C VAL A 175 3.91 8.90 26.19
N THR A 176 3.19 8.61 25.10
CA THR A 176 2.06 7.68 25.13
C THR A 176 2.46 6.35 24.45
N PRO A 177 1.75 5.23 24.69
CA PRO A 177 2.02 3.94 24.03
C PRO A 177 1.96 3.99 22.49
N SER A 178 1.26 4.99 21.94
CA SER A 178 1.16 5.22 20.50
C SER A 178 2.18 6.22 19.96
N ALA A 179 2.93 6.89 20.83
CA ALA A 179 4.01 7.77 20.41
C ALA A 179 5.10 6.99 19.66
N ARG A 180 5.75 7.70 18.75
CA ARG A 180 6.83 7.20 17.92
C ARG A 180 8.02 8.12 18.04
N VAL A 181 9.23 7.56 17.98
CA VAL A 181 10.47 8.33 17.84
C VAL A 181 11.08 8.07 16.47
N HIS A 182 11.76 9.07 15.93
CA HIS A 182 12.57 8.91 14.74
C HIS A 182 13.75 7.99 15.06
N ALA A 183 13.98 6.99 14.22
CA ALA A 183 15.10 6.07 14.35
C ALA A 183 15.53 5.59 12.97
N VAL A 184 16.75 5.05 12.89
CA VAL A 184 17.17 4.26 11.74
C VAL A 184 16.57 2.88 11.89
N VAL A 185 15.60 2.55 11.03
CA VAL A 185 14.90 1.27 11.05
C VAL A 185 15.35 0.39 9.90
N ALA A 186 15.24 -0.91 10.11
CA ALA A 186 15.41 -1.86 9.03
C ALA A 186 14.30 -1.69 7.99
N ARG A 187 14.66 -1.78 6.71
CA ARG A 187 13.73 -1.53 5.61
C ARG A 187 12.82 -2.74 5.40
N THR A 188 11.51 -2.50 5.41
CA THR A 188 10.52 -3.53 5.09
C THR A 188 10.53 -3.84 3.59
N ARG A 189 10.68 -5.12 3.25
CA ARG A 189 10.65 -5.62 1.86
C ARG A 189 9.59 -6.71 1.71
N VAL A 190 9.07 -6.84 0.49
CA VAL A 190 8.13 -7.92 0.14
C VAL A 190 8.92 -9.18 -0.22
N ALA A 191 8.52 -10.32 0.33
CA ALA A 191 9.10 -11.61 0.05
C ALA A 191 9.12 -11.91 -1.46
N ALA A 192 10.21 -12.53 -1.93
CA ALA A 192 10.44 -12.78 -3.36
C ALA A 192 9.32 -13.61 -4.02
N GLY A 193 8.88 -14.69 -3.35
CA GLY A 193 7.83 -15.59 -3.87
C GLY A 193 6.55 -14.83 -4.26
N PRO A 194 5.81 -14.25 -3.31
CA PRO A 194 4.56 -13.58 -3.63
C PRO A 194 4.75 -12.32 -4.50
N TRP A 195 5.90 -11.65 -4.42
CA TRP A 195 6.21 -10.51 -5.29
C TRP A 195 6.34 -10.93 -6.76
N THR A 196 7.11 -11.99 -7.04
CA THR A 196 7.29 -12.49 -8.43
C THR A 196 5.99 -13.01 -9.03
N VAL A 197 5.16 -13.70 -8.23
CA VAL A 197 3.80 -14.10 -8.65
C VAL A 197 2.97 -12.88 -9.02
N ALA A 198 2.87 -11.89 -8.13
CA ALA A 198 2.10 -10.68 -8.38
C ALA A 198 2.58 -9.92 -9.63
N ALA A 199 3.90 -9.75 -9.78
CA ALA A 199 4.49 -9.09 -10.95
C ALA A 199 4.19 -9.86 -12.24
N CYS A 200 4.30 -11.20 -12.23
CA CYS A 200 3.98 -12.03 -13.38
C CYS A 200 2.49 -11.94 -13.75
N THR A 201 1.60 -12.00 -12.76
CA THR A 201 0.16 -11.83 -12.99
C THR A 201 -0.14 -10.49 -13.65
N VAL A 202 0.41 -9.38 -13.13
CA VAL A 202 0.23 -8.04 -13.71
C VAL A 202 0.73 -7.98 -15.15
N ALA A 203 1.92 -8.52 -15.43
CA ALA A 203 2.49 -8.48 -16.77
C ALA A 203 1.64 -9.28 -17.77
N VAL A 204 1.19 -10.49 -17.40
CA VAL A 204 0.31 -11.31 -18.25
C VAL A 204 -1.05 -10.63 -18.46
N THR A 205 -1.67 -10.10 -17.41
CA THR A 205 -2.94 -9.37 -17.56
C THR A 205 -2.79 -8.13 -18.42
N SER A 206 -1.63 -7.45 -18.36
CA SER A 206 -1.35 -6.27 -19.17
C SER A 206 -1.18 -6.62 -20.65
N VAL A 207 -0.55 -7.76 -20.97
CA VAL A 207 -0.48 -8.29 -22.35
C VAL A 207 -1.89 -8.54 -22.88
N VAL A 208 -2.72 -9.28 -22.14
CA VAL A 208 -4.09 -9.61 -22.56
C VAL A 208 -4.91 -8.34 -22.75
N ALA A 209 -4.96 -7.47 -21.74
CA ALA A 209 -5.75 -6.24 -21.78
C ALA A 209 -5.31 -5.31 -22.93
N SER A 210 -4.01 -5.10 -23.11
CA SER A 210 -3.49 -4.22 -24.17
C SER A 210 -3.77 -4.78 -25.56
N THR A 211 -3.66 -6.10 -25.73
CA THR A 211 -4.03 -6.76 -27.00
C THR A 211 -5.51 -6.60 -27.30
N THR A 212 -6.38 -6.79 -26.29
CA THR A 212 -7.82 -6.59 -26.42
C THR A 212 -8.17 -5.14 -26.77
N VAL A 213 -7.55 -4.17 -26.08
CA VAL A 213 -7.75 -2.73 -26.37
C VAL A 213 -7.33 -2.41 -27.81
N LEU A 214 -6.16 -2.86 -28.27
CA LEU A 214 -5.71 -2.62 -29.64
C LEU A 214 -6.59 -3.27 -30.71
N ALA A 215 -7.19 -4.44 -30.40
CA ALA A 215 -8.07 -5.13 -31.31
C ALA A 215 -9.43 -4.42 -31.47
N LEU A 216 -9.94 -3.82 -30.38
CA LEU A 216 -11.27 -3.20 -30.32
C LEU A 216 -11.25 -1.69 -30.54
N ALA A 217 -10.12 -1.02 -30.38
CA ALA A 217 -10.03 0.44 -30.51
C ALA A 217 -10.06 0.88 -31.97
N ASP A 218 -11.04 1.73 -32.32
CA ASP A 218 -11.14 2.36 -33.63
C ASP A 218 -10.31 3.64 -33.72
N ARG A 219 -10.06 4.31 -32.58
CA ARG A 219 -9.32 5.56 -32.46
C ARG A 219 -8.27 5.50 -31.35
N MET A 220 -7.25 6.34 -31.47
CA MET A 220 -6.21 6.55 -30.47
C MET A 220 -5.79 8.02 -30.43
N LEU A 221 -5.29 8.49 -29.30
CA LEU A 221 -4.65 9.81 -29.23
C LEU A 221 -3.28 9.76 -29.92
N ALA A 222 -3.05 10.69 -30.84
CA ALA A 222 -1.74 10.92 -31.44
C ALA A 222 -1.36 12.39 -31.31
N ALA A 223 -0.07 12.63 -31.05
CA ALA A 223 0.50 13.97 -31.09
C ALA A 223 0.93 14.27 -32.53
N THR A 224 0.35 15.30 -33.15
CA THR A 224 0.67 15.77 -34.50
C THR A 224 1.33 17.15 -34.42
N GLY A 225 2.34 17.38 -35.26
CA GLY A 225 3.01 18.68 -35.32
C GLY A 225 2.18 19.69 -36.11
N CYS A 226 1.79 20.81 -35.49
CA CYS A 226 1.08 21.92 -36.13
C CYS A 226 2.01 23.04 -36.64
N GLY A 227 3.34 22.91 -36.47
CA GLY A 227 4.32 23.90 -36.91
C GLY A 227 5.61 23.91 -36.08
N ARG A 228 6.41 24.98 -36.18
CA ARG A 228 7.63 25.16 -35.37
C ARG A 228 7.24 25.42 -33.90
N ALA A 229 7.31 24.39 -33.06
CA ALA A 229 6.98 24.39 -31.62
C ALA A 229 5.49 24.32 -31.24
N CYS A 230 4.65 23.73 -32.09
CA CYS A 230 3.24 23.44 -31.78
C CYS A 230 2.98 21.93 -31.90
N PHE A 231 2.35 21.33 -30.89
CA PHE A 231 1.79 19.98 -30.96
C PHE A 231 0.29 20.04 -30.66
N SER A 232 -0.52 19.38 -31.49
CA SER A 232 -1.91 19.08 -31.17
C SER A 232 -2.03 17.61 -30.78
N VAL A 233 -2.99 17.30 -29.89
CA VAL A 233 -3.30 15.93 -29.49
C VAL A 233 -4.68 15.63 -30.04
N ASP A 234 -4.72 14.84 -31.10
CA ASP A 234 -5.94 14.55 -31.84
C ASP A 234 -6.24 13.04 -31.78
N ALA A 235 -7.52 12.70 -31.76
CA ALA A 235 -7.95 11.31 -31.87
C ALA A 235 -7.92 10.87 -33.34
N VAL A 236 -6.96 10.03 -33.69
CA VAL A 236 -6.74 9.51 -35.06
C VAL A 236 -7.21 8.05 -35.17
N PRO A 237 -7.64 7.58 -36.35
CA PRO A 237 -8.04 6.20 -36.54
C PRO A 237 -6.87 5.23 -36.35
N VAL A 238 -7.12 4.08 -35.71
CA VAL A 238 -6.14 3.01 -35.55
C VAL A 238 -6.05 2.22 -36.86
N THR A 239 -4.97 2.41 -37.61
CA THR A 239 -4.80 1.73 -38.90
C THR A 239 -4.42 0.25 -38.71
N PRO A 240 -4.78 -0.65 -39.66
CA PRO A 240 -4.33 -2.04 -39.63
C PRO A 240 -2.80 -2.17 -39.60
N GLY A 241 -2.10 -1.30 -40.34
CA GLY A 241 -0.64 -1.25 -40.36
C GLY A 241 -0.04 -0.94 -38.98
N PHE A 242 -0.64 -0.02 -38.23
CA PHE A 242 -0.22 0.25 -36.84
C PHE A 242 -0.40 -0.97 -35.95
N ARG A 243 -1.56 -1.66 -36.02
CA ARG A 243 -1.81 -2.88 -35.23
C ARG A 243 -0.78 -3.96 -35.52
N VAL A 244 -0.51 -4.22 -36.81
CA VAL A 244 0.51 -5.20 -37.23
C VAL A 244 1.89 -4.80 -36.74
N ALA A 245 2.27 -3.52 -36.85
CA ALA A 245 3.57 -3.04 -36.38
C ALA A 245 3.73 -3.23 -34.85
N VAL A 246 2.72 -2.88 -34.06
CA VAL A 246 2.73 -3.04 -32.60
C VAL A 246 2.78 -4.52 -32.19
N LEU A 247 1.97 -5.37 -32.83
CA LEU A 247 1.98 -6.81 -32.57
C LEU A 247 3.32 -7.46 -32.98
N GLY A 248 3.88 -7.05 -34.11
CA GLY A 248 5.23 -7.46 -34.54
C GLY A 248 6.30 -7.05 -33.53
N ALA A 249 6.27 -5.80 -33.07
CA ALA A 249 7.17 -5.30 -32.04
C ALA A 249 7.02 -6.07 -30.71
N ALA A 250 5.80 -6.41 -30.31
CA ALA A 250 5.53 -7.24 -29.13
C ALA A 250 6.07 -8.67 -29.29
N GLY A 251 5.94 -9.27 -30.48
CA GLY A 251 6.53 -10.57 -30.80
C GLY A 251 8.05 -10.57 -30.72
N VAL A 252 8.71 -9.55 -31.29
CA VAL A 252 10.16 -9.34 -31.16
C VAL A 252 10.55 -9.16 -29.69
N ALA A 253 9.82 -8.33 -28.95
CA ALA A 253 10.05 -8.09 -27.53
C ALA A 253 9.92 -9.37 -26.69
N LEU A 254 8.95 -10.24 -26.99
CA LEU A 254 8.82 -11.55 -26.35
C LEU A 254 10.05 -12.44 -26.61
N GLY A 255 10.55 -12.45 -27.85
CA GLY A 255 11.77 -13.17 -28.24
C GLY A 255 13.01 -12.65 -27.48
N VAL A 256 13.19 -11.33 -27.43
CA VAL A 256 14.25 -10.69 -26.62
C VAL A 256 14.07 -11.02 -25.14
N GLY A 257 12.85 -11.00 -24.63
CA GLY A 257 12.51 -11.35 -23.26
C GLY A 257 12.90 -12.78 -22.91
N ALA A 258 12.69 -13.74 -23.83
CA ALA A 258 13.11 -15.13 -23.65
C ALA A 258 14.65 -15.27 -23.56
N LEU A 259 15.40 -14.54 -24.38
CA LEU A 259 16.87 -14.49 -24.29
C LEU A 259 17.33 -13.89 -22.96
N LEU A 260 16.71 -12.79 -22.52
CA LEU A 260 16.95 -12.18 -21.21
C LEU A 260 16.58 -13.13 -20.07
N ALA A 261 15.57 -13.97 -20.24
CA ALA A 261 15.14 -14.94 -19.24
C ALA A 261 16.20 -16.05 -19.03
N VAL A 262 16.90 -16.48 -20.09
CA VAL A 262 18.04 -17.41 -19.97
C VAL A 262 19.15 -16.78 -19.13
N ARG A 263 19.52 -15.52 -19.42
CA ARG A 263 20.50 -14.76 -18.64
C ARG A 263 20.06 -14.58 -17.19
N ALA A 264 18.78 -14.26 -16.96
CA ALA A 264 18.18 -14.12 -15.64
C ALA A 264 18.27 -15.42 -14.83
N ARG A 265 17.93 -16.56 -15.45
CA ARG A 265 18.03 -17.89 -14.82
C ARG A 265 19.45 -18.17 -14.33
N HIS A 266 20.42 -17.92 -15.19
CA HIS A 266 21.83 -18.16 -14.89
C HIS A 266 22.33 -17.27 -13.75
N ARG A 267 22.00 -15.97 -13.80
CA ARG A 267 22.31 -15.01 -12.73
C ARG A 267 21.68 -15.40 -11.40
N LEU A 268 20.40 -15.78 -11.39
CA LEU A 268 19.69 -16.18 -10.18
C LEU A 268 20.24 -17.49 -9.59
N ARG A 269 20.62 -18.46 -10.43
CA ARG A 269 21.21 -19.73 -9.95
C ARG A 269 22.60 -19.57 -9.34
N ARG A 270 23.39 -18.60 -9.82
CA ARG A 270 24.72 -18.28 -9.27
C ARG A 270 24.67 -17.27 -8.13
N TRP A 271 23.50 -16.72 -7.83
CA TRP A 271 23.38 -15.69 -6.82
C TRP A 271 23.29 -16.32 -5.43
N GLU A 272 24.22 -15.93 -4.56
CA GLU A 272 24.23 -16.25 -3.15
C GLU A 272 23.79 -15.01 -2.35
N PRO A 273 22.56 -14.98 -1.82
CA PRO A 273 22.06 -13.82 -1.08
C PRO A 273 22.88 -13.60 0.19
N ARG A 274 23.38 -12.37 0.38
CA ARG A 274 24.04 -11.99 1.64
C ARG A 274 22.99 -11.76 2.72
N LEU A 275 23.31 -12.14 3.96
CA LEU A 275 22.50 -11.76 5.12
C LEU A 275 22.60 -10.24 5.30
N GLN A 276 21.45 -9.57 5.36
CA GLN A 276 21.36 -8.11 5.50
C GLN A 276 20.62 -7.78 6.81
N PRO A 277 21.32 -7.29 7.86
CA PRO A 277 20.71 -7.06 9.17
C PRO A 277 19.72 -5.88 9.17
N ALA A 278 19.87 -4.93 8.25
CA ALA A 278 19.01 -3.76 8.13
C ALA A 278 17.76 -4.00 7.26
N ARG A 279 17.27 -5.24 7.17
CA ARG A 279 16.15 -5.63 6.30
C ARG A 279 15.16 -6.53 7.02
N TRP A 280 13.87 -6.25 6.83
CA TRP A 280 12.78 -7.11 7.30
C TRP A 280 11.96 -7.58 6.11
N VAL A 281 11.91 -8.89 5.91
CA VAL A 281 11.14 -9.49 4.83
C VAL A 281 9.75 -9.82 5.35
N THR A 282 8.74 -9.32 4.64
CA THR A 282 7.33 -9.55 4.96
C THR A 282 6.64 -10.22 3.78
N PRO A 283 5.76 -11.20 4.02
CA PRO A 283 4.94 -11.76 2.96
C PRO A 283 4.04 -10.67 2.38
N LEU A 284 3.68 -10.79 1.10
CA LEU A 284 2.64 -9.93 0.51
C LEU A 284 1.30 -10.28 1.19
N ARG A 285 0.94 -9.47 2.19
CA ARG A 285 -0.31 -9.68 2.95
C ARG A 285 -1.52 -9.41 2.05
N SER A 286 -2.70 -9.92 2.42
CA SER A 286 -3.97 -9.70 1.71
C SER A 286 -4.24 -8.23 1.31
N PRO A 287 -3.90 -7.20 2.12
CA PRO A 287 -4.05 -5.81 1.70
C PRO A 287 -3.23 -5.43 0.47
N GLY A 288 -2.05 -6.03 0.26
CA GLY A 288 -1.24 -5.84 -0.93
C GLY A 288 -1.91 -6.43 -2.17
N VAL A 289 -2.46 -7.63 -2.06
CA VAL A 289 -3.25 -8.27 -3.13
C VAL A 289 -4.49 -7.45 -3.47
N VAL A 290 -5.24 -6.99 -2.45
CA VAL A 290 -6.42 -6.14 -2.67
C VAL A 290 -6.04 -4.84 -3.37
N ARG A 291 -4.94 -4.18 -2.99
CA ARG A 291 -4.47 -2.98 -3.69
C ARG A 291 -4.12 -3.24 -5.14
N LEU A 292 -3.50 -4.38 -5.42
CA LEU A 292 -3.19 -4.79 -6.79
C LEU A 292 -4.46 -4.96 -7.61
N LEU A 293 -5.45 -5.70 -7.08
CA LEU A 293 -6.74 -5.92 -7.73
C LEU A 293 -7.50 -4.61 -7.95
N VAL A 294 -7.52 -3.73 -6.94
CA VAL A 294 -8.15 -2.40 -7.06
C VAL A 294 -7.44 -1.57 -8.11
N ALA A 295 -6.11 -1.51 -8.12
CA ALA A 295 -5.35 -0.78 -9.13
C ALA A 295 -5.63 -1.32 -10.54
N SER A 296 -5.62 -2.64 -10.74
CA SER A 296 -5.95 -3.26 -12.03
C SER A 296 -7.37 -2.96 -12.47
N ALA A 297 -8.35 -3.06 -11.57
CA ALA A 297 -9.75 -2.75 -11.86
C ALA A 297 -9.95 -1.26 -12.22
N VAL A 298 -9.25 -0.38 -11.52
CA VAL A 298 -9.29 1.06 -11.79
C VAL A 298 -8.65 1.40 -13.13
N VAL A 299 -7.52 0.80 -13.48
CA VAL A 299 -6.89 0.96 -14.80
C VAL A 299 -7.83 0.45 -15.91
N ALA A 300 -8.47 -0.70 -15.71
CA ALA A 300 -9.46 -1.21 -16.66
C ALA A 300 -10.67 -0.27 -16.79
N GLY A 301 -11.18 0.26 -15.68
CA GLY A 301 -12.27 1.25 -15.69
C GLY A 301 -11.87 2.55 -16.41
N LEU A 302 -10.66 3.07 -16.16
CA LEU A 302 -10.12 4.22 -16.88
C LEU A 302 -10.00 3.96 -18.38
N ALA A 303 -9.67 2.73 -18.78
CA ALA A 303 -9.61 2.38 -20.19
C ALA A 303 -10.99 2.39 -20.88
N VAL A 304 -12.07 2.12 -20.14
CA VAL A 304 -13.44 2.26 -20.64
C VAL A 304 -13.86 3.72 -20.74
N VAL A 305 -13.46 4.54 -19.76
CA VAL A 305 -13.83 5.97 -19.71
C VAL A 305 -13.01 6.82 -20.70
N LEU A 306 -11.75 6.45 -20.93
CA LEU A 306 -10.79 7.16 -21.77
C LEU A 306 -10.22 6.22 -22.87
N PRO A 307 -11.06 5.75 -23.80
CA PRO A 307 -10.67 4.71 -24.75
C PRO A 307 -9.52 5.14 -25.67
N ASP A 308 -9.51 6.39 -26.14
CA ASP A 308 -8.47 6.90 -27.04
C ASP A 308 -7.08 6.95 -26.36
N LEU A 309 -7.05 7.30 -25.07
CA LEU A 309 -5.82 7.29 -24.27
C LEU A 309 -5.36 5.87 -23.98
N ALA A 310 -6.29 4.98 -23.66
CA ALA A 310 -5.98 3.57 -23.44
C ALA A 310 -5.41 2.91 -24.70
N ALA A 311 -5.97 3.20 -25.87
CA ALA A 311 -5.46 2.74 -27.15
C ALA A 311 -4.05 3.27 -27.44
N ALA A 312 -3.78 4.55 -27.15
CA ALA A 312 -2.46 5.15 -27.31
C ALA A 312 -1.40 4.50 -26.39
N LEU A 313 -1.77 4.13 -25.16
CA LEU A 313 -0.86 3.50 -24.19
C LEU A 313 -0.74 1.97 -24.37
N ALA A 314 -1.70 1.32 -25.02
CA ALA A 314 -1.74 -0.14 -25.15
C ALA A 314 -0.52 -0.69 -25.90
N GLY A 315 -0.05 -0.02 -26.95
CA GLY A 315 1.13 -0.45 -27.70
C GLY A 315 2.42 -0.50 -26.84
N PRO A 316 2.84 0.62 -26.23
CA PRO A 316 4.00 0.64 -25.33
C PRO A 316 3.89 -0.33 -24.15
N VAL A 317 2.71 -0.42 -23.52
CA VAL A 317 2.46 -1.33 -22.39
C VAL A 317 2.53 -2.80 -22.83
N LEU A 318 2.00 -3.14 -24.01
CA LEU A 318 2.08 -4.48 -24.59
C LEU A 318 3.54 -4.89 -24.83
N VAL A 319 4.32 -4.03 -25.49
CA VAL A 319 5.74 -4.31 -25.80
C VAL A 319 6.56 -4.50 -24.51
N ALA A 320 6.38 -3.61 -23.53
CA ALA A 320 7.09 -3.71 -22.25
C ALA A 320 6.69 -4.96 -21.46
N SER A 321 5.40 -5.31 -21.46
CA SER A 321 4.89 -6.50 -20.76
C SER A 321 5.34 -7.78 -21.43
N ALA A 322 5.30 -7.85 -22.77
CA ALA A 322 5.79 -8.99 -23.54
C ALA A 322 7.29 -9.25 -23.30
N LEU A 323 8.10 -8.19 -23.21
CA LEU A 323 9.51 -8.29 -22.82
C LEU A 323 9.69 -8.84 -21.40
N ALA A 324 8.86 -8.40 -20.45
CA ALA A 324 8.99 -8.73 -19.03
C ALA A 324 8.49 -10.14 -18.66
N VAL A 325 7.43 -10.64 -19.31
CA VAL A 325 6.76 -11.91 -18.95
C VAL A 325 7.73 -13.10 -18.88
N PRO A 326 8.56 -13.40 -19.90
CA PRO A 326 9.47 -14.55 -19.85
C PRO A 326 10.46 -14.46 -18.69
N VAL A 327 10.99 -13.25 -18.43
CA VAL A 327 11.95 -12.98 -17.35
C VAL A 327 11.29 -13.20 -15.98
N LEU A 328 10.08 -12.68 -15.78
CA LEU A 328 9.31 -12.83 -14.53
C LEU A 328 8.90 -14.29 -14.28
N LEU A 329 8.51 -15.03 -15.32
CA LEU A 329 8.19 -16.46 -15.21
C LEU A 329 9.40 -17.29 -14.75
N VAL A 330 10.57 -17.05 -15.34
CA VAL A 330 11.81 -17.72 -14.93
C VAL A 330 12.19 -17.33 -13.50
N ALA A 331 12.09 -16.04 -13.14
CA ALA A 331 12.36 -15.57 -11.79
C ALA A 331 11.43 -16.24 -10.77
N TRP A 332 10.13 -16.27 -11.04
CA TRP A 332 9.13 -16.95 -10.21
C TRP A 332 9.45 -18.43 -10.04
N ARG A 333 9.68 -19.18 -11.13
CA ARG A 333 10.03 -20.61 -11.06
C ARG A 333 11.30 -20.88 -10.26
N THR A 334 12.32 -20.03 -10.42
CA THR A 334 13.60 -20.18 -9.72
C THR A 334 13.47 -19.88 -8.22
N VAL A 335 12.63 -18.92 -7.85
CA VAL A 335 12.30 -18.63 -6.44
C VAL A 335 11.43 -19.74 -5.85
N ALA A 336 10.42 -20.22 -6.58
CA ALA A 336 9.50 -21.25 -6.13
C ALA A 336 10.19 -22.62 -5.93
N SER A 337 11.21 -22.94 -6.73
CA SER A 337 11.96 -24.18 -6.59
C SER A 337 12.92 -24.19 -5.39
N GLY A 338 12.99 -23.11 -4.59
CA GLY A 338 13.94 -22.97 -3.49
C GLY A 338 15.40 -22.89 -3.93
N ALA A 339 15.66 -22.77 -5.24
CA ALA A 339 17.02 -22.70 -5.79
C ALA A 339 17.75 -21.41 -5.39
N THR A 340 17.01 -20.45 -4.85
CA THR A 340 17.55 -19.22 -4.29
C THR A 340 17.12 -19.11 -2.84
N ARG A 341 18.03 -18.65 -1.96
CA ARG A 341 17.66 -18.16 -0.62
C ARG A 341 17.09 -16.73 -0.69
N ALA A 342 16.47 -16.38 -1.82
CA ALA A 342 16.06 -15.01 -2.15
C ALA A 342 15.07 -14.52 -1.11
N THR A 343 15.44 -13.45 -0.41
CA THR A 343 14.65 -12.99 0.72
C THR A 343 13.65 -11.93 0.27
N ALA A 344 13.98 -11.05 -0.70
CA ALA A 344 13.06 -10.02 -1.18
C ALA A 344 12.92 -9.96 -2.71
N GLY A 345 11.73 -9.56 -3.19
CA GLY A 345 11.46 -9.43 -4.63
C GLY A 345 12.31 -8.38 -5.34
N ILE A 346 12.65 -7.28 -4.66
CA ILE A 346 13.50 -6.23 -5.24
C ILE A 346 14.94 -6.71 -5.48
N GLU A 347 15.44 -7.67 -4.70
CA GLU A 347 16.76 -8.27 -4.92
C GLU A 347 16.75 -9.13 -6.17
N VAL A 348 15.70 -9.94 -6.35
CA VAL A 348 15.48 -10.70 -7.59
C VAL A 348 15.53 -9.76 -8.79
N LEU A 349 14.81 -8.63 -8.74
CA LEU A 349 14.83 -7.63 -9.81
C LEU A 349 16.23 -7.03 -10.04
N ARG A 350 16.95 -6.64 -8.97
CA ARG A 350 18.30 -6.07 -9.06
C ARG A 350 19.30 -7.07 -9.63
N VAL A 351 19.24 -8.33 -9.23
CA VAL A 351 20.12 -9.39 -9.73
C VAL A 351 19.82 -9.67 -11.20
N VAL A 352 18.55 -9.76 -11.58
CA VAL A 352 18.14 -9.95 -12.97
C VAL A 352 18.65 -8.82 -13.85
N THR A 353 18.45 -7.56 -13.45
CA THR A 353 18.80 -6.36 -14.24
C THR A 353 20.29 -6.04 -14.18
N SER A 354 20.84 -5.81 -12.98
CA SER A 354 22.20 -5.31 -12.78
C SER A 354 23.24 -6.39 -12.46
N GLY A 355 22.82 -7.60 -12.03
CA GLY A 355 23.72 -8.66 -11.58
C GLY A 355 24.41 -8.38 -10.24
N ARG A 356 24.03 -7.32 -9.52
CA ARG A 356 24.64 -6.94 -8.24
C ARG A 356 23.60 -6.95 -7.12
N ASP A 357 23.93 -7.61 -6.03
CA ASP A 357 23.22 -7.46 -4.76
C ASP A 357 23.81 -6.25 -4.02
N ARG A 358 22.99 -5.23 -3.78
CA ARG A 358 23.40 -4.04 -3.02
C ARG A 358 22.90 -4.21 -1.59
N PRO A 359 23.77 -4.04 -0.57
CA PRO A 359 23.33 -4.13 0.82
C PRO A 359 22.28 -3.05 1.09
N ASP A 360 21.13 -3.46 1.65
CA ASP A 360 20.19 -2.48 2.18
C ASP A 360 20.82 -1.83 3.42
N HIS A 361 20.75 -0.50 3.44
CA HIS A 361 21.09 0.32 4.59
C HIS A 361 19.81 0.62 5.37
N GLY A 362 19.97 0.84 6.68
CA GLY A 362 18.89 1.35 7.51
C GLY A 362 18.31 2.63 6.92
N VAL A 363 17.01 2.79 7.04
CA VAL A 363 16.30 3.97 6.55
C VAL A 363 15.74 4.78 7.70
N PRO A 364 15.60 6.10 7.54
CA PRO A 364 14.80 6.89 8.47
C PRO A 364 13.40 6.29 8.58
N GLY A 365 12.97 6.04 9.81
CA GLY A 365 11.65 5.53 10.09
C GLY A 365 11.25 5.79 11.54
N PHE A 366 10.27 5.03 12.01
CA PHE A 366 9.63 5.27 13.29
C PHE A 366 9.55 3.99 14.10
N LEU A 367 9.94 4.09 15.36
CA LEU A 367 9.81 3.00 16.31
C LEU A 367 8.95 3.44 17.51
N PRO A 368 8.33 2.52 18.26
CA PRO A 368 7.54 2.87 19.45
C PRO A 368 8.37 3.66 20.45
N ALA A 369 7.93 4.85 20.86
CA ALA A 369 8.68 5.66 21.83
C ALA A 369 8.93 4.91 23.15
N THR A 370 7.99 4.03 23.52
CA THR A 370 8.03 3.21 24.72
C THR A 370 9.17 2.21 24.79
N THR A 371 9.90 1.96 23.70
CA THR A 371 11.12 1.12 23.76
C THR A 371 12.35 1.87 24.27
N TRP A 372 12.30 3.21 24.37
CA TRP A 372 13.39 4.03 24.93
C TRP A 372 12.95 4.92 26.08
N LEU A 373 11.70 5.37 26.08
CA LEU A 373 11.15 6.30 27.06
C LEU A 373 9.92 5.67 27.71
N PRO A 374 9.87 5.48 29.04
CA PRO A 374 8.69 4.92 29.70
C PRO A 374 7.43 5.75 29.40
N ALA A 375 6.29 5.08 29.24
CA ALA A 375 5.01 5.78 29.05
C ALA A 375 4.72 6.69 30.27
N GLY A 376 4.19 7.88 30.02
CA GLY A 376 3.94 8.90 31.05
C GLY A 376 5.11 9.86 31.29
N THR A 377 6.32 9.57 30.78
CA THR A 377 7.44 10.51 30.86
C THR A 377 7.28 11.65 29.87
N VAL A 378 7.84 12.82 30.19
CA VAL A 378 7.90 13.95 29.26
C VAL A 378 9.08 13.74 28.32
N ALA A 379 8.85 13.81 27.01
CA ALA A 379 9.92 13.75 26.03
C ALA A 379 10.93 14.86 26.31
N PRO A 380 12.23 14.53 26.43
CA PRO A 380 13.22 15.52 26.76
C PRO A 380 13.15 16.67 25.75
N LEU A 381 13.18 17.91 26.26
CA LEU A 381 13.52 19.04 25.41
C LEU A 381 14.85 18.71 24.74
N PRO A 382 15.06 19.03 23.44
CA PRO A 382 16.40 18.92 22.88
C PRO A 382 17.27 19.72 23.83
N ALA A 383 18.17 19.03 24.54
CA ALA A 383 19.10 19.69 25.43
C ALA A 383 19.67 20.83 24.60
N ALA A 384 19.50 22.09 25.05
CA ALA A 384 19.96 23.26 24.33
C ALA A 384 21.38 22.91 23.89
N ALA A 385 21.55 22.67 22.57
CA ALA A 385 22.55 21.76 22.04
C ALA A 385 23.83 21.94 22.84
N ASP A 386 24.22 20.93 23.65
CA ASP A 386 25.40 21.07 24.50
C ASP A 386 26.52 21.55 23.56
N PRO A 387 27.02 22.79 23.70
CA PRO A 387 27.95 23.36 22.72
C PRO A 387 29.25 22.57 22.65
N ARG A 388 29.46 21.63 23.59
CA ARG A 388 30.59 20.70 23.67
C ARG A 388 30.34 19.37 22.99
N LEU A 389 29.10 18.96 22.78
CA LEU A 389 28.82 17.85 21.87
C LEU A 389 29.11 18.38 20.47
N PRO A 390 30.11 17.83 19.74
CA PRO A 390 30.40 18.28 18.39
C PRO A 390 29.10 18.19 17.63
N ALA A 391 28.57 19.35 17.20
CA ALA A 391 27.28 19.47 16.55
C ALA A 391 27.16 18.28 15.62
N ALA A 392 26.28 17.32 15.96
CA ALA A 392 26.16 16.06 15.25
C ALA A 392 26.10 16.47 13.80
N ARG A 393 27.20 16.22 13.04
CA ARG A 393 27.48 16.89 11.76
C ARG A 393 26.13 16.97 11.08
N PRO A 394 25.57 18.17 10.84
CA PRO A 394 24.25 18.27 10.23
C PRO A 394 24.35 17.31 9.07
N SER A 395 23.58 16.23 9.11
CA SER A 395 23.61 15.22 8.06
C SER A 395 23.34 16.05 6.83
N GLY A 396 24.41 16.35 6.08
CA GLY A 396 24.47 17.52 5.20
C GLY A 396 23.20 17.50 4.38
N PRO A 397 22.47 18.63 4.37
CA PRO A 397 21.01 18.68 4.37
C PRO A 397 20.47 17.40 3.78
N ALA A 398 20.02 16.47 4.64
CA ALA A 398 19.44 15.21 4.18
C ALA A 398 18.46 15.62 3.08
N ALA A 399 18.88 15.42 1.82
CA ALA A 399 18.32 16.15 0.69
C ALA A 399 16.83 15.99 0.83
N ASP A 400 16.10 17.07 1.11
CA ASP A 400 14.68 17.00 1.41
C ASP A 400 14.08 16.25 0.21
N PRO A 401 13.72 14.96 0.36
CA PRO A 401 13.33 14.16 -0.79
C PRO A 401 11.95 14.61 -1.29
N TYR A 402 11.38 15.65 -0.67
CA TYR A 402 10.12 16.27 -0.95
C TYR A 402 10.20 17.71 -1.44
N ARG A 403 11.38 18.28 -1.70
CA ARG A 403 11.47 19.56 -2.39
C ARG A 403 11.18 19.32 -3.88
N PRO A 404 10.01 19.73 -4.41
CA PRO A 404 9.73 19.61 -5.83
C PRO A 404 10.28 20.88 -6.50
N GLY A 405 11.31 20.74 -7.33
CA GLY A 405 11.85 21.84 -8.13
C GLY A 405 13.35 21.97 -7.95
N ASP A 406 14.08 21.38 -8.90
CA ASP A 406 15.07 22.06 -9.75
C ASP A 406 15.61 21.00 -10.72
N ALA A 407 14.87 20.82 -11.82
CA ALA A 407 15.30 20.15 -13.04
C ALA A 407 14.78 20.96 -14.21
#